data_AF-A0A2B7GWC1-F1
#
_entry.id   AF-A0A2B7GWC1-F1
#
_cell.length_a   1.000
_cell.length_b   1.000
_cell.length_c   1.000
_cell.angle_alpha   90.00
_cell.angle_beta   90.00
_cell.angle_gamma   90.00
#
_symmetry.space_group_name_H-M   'P 1'
#
loop_
_entity.id
_entity.type
_entity.pdbx_description
1 polymer ?
#
loop_
_entity_poly.entity_id
_entity_poly.type
_entity_poly.pdbx_seq_one_letter_code
_entity_poly.pdbx_strand_id
1 'polypeptide(L)'
;MAYIPLGGSEETHVIFDGGIPTHLADLSASEQRDLLTKLRNIAREDAPPDGYVYEQIGNLDIIKFSGTGRTYTKVVTFIPERNTHYHIIYVLYVDEDHDYDQGGLGKLSQQAQQTLEMITNLESVKDVETYLEDQNSLTADDLDDLLDR
;
A
#
# COMPACT_ATOMS: atom_id res chain seq x y z
N MET A 1 -6.71 -15.38 -25.36
CA MET A 1 -5.24 -15.50 -25.23
C MET A 1 -4.82 -14.47 -24.20
N ALA A 2 -4.30 -14.91 -23.06
CA ALA A 2 -3.82 -14.01 -22.02
C ALA A 2 -2.41 -13.54 -22.42
N TYR A 3 -2.24 -12.23 -22.54
CA TYR A 3 -0.93 -11.62 -22.74
C TYR A 3 -0.21 -11.69 -21.40
N ILE A 4 0.82 -12.52 -21.30
CA ILE A 4 1.74 -12.52 -20.15
C ILE A 4 2.87 -11.58 -20.57
N PRO A 5 2.96 -10.35 -20.02
CA PRO A 5 4.08 -9.48 -20.32
C PRO A 5 5.33 -10.12 -19.72
N LEU A 6 6.25 -10.55 -20.58
CA LEU A 6 7.62 -10.90 -20.20
C LEU A 6 8.48 -9.65 -20.44
N GLY A 7 8.84 -8.93 -19.38
CA GLY A 7 9.89 -7.92 -19.43
C GLY A 7 9.50 -6.53 -18.94
N GLY A 8 9.54 -6.36 -17.62
CA GLY A 8 9.55 -5.10 -16.88
C GLY A 8 9.41 -5.47 -15.42
N SER A 9 10.38 -5.13 -14.57
CA SER A 9 10.24 -5.34 -13.12
C SER A 9 8.97 -4.62 -12.68
N GLU A 10 8.01 -5.36 -12.14
CA GLU A 10 6.77 -4.77 -11.66
C GLU A 10 7.11 -3.95 -10.41
N GLU A 11 6.86 -2.65 -10.45
CA GLU A 11 7.30 -1.73 -9.40
C GLU A 11 6.17 -1.52 -8.39
N THR A 12 6.46 -1.77 -7.12
CA THR A 12 5.49 -1.56 -6.04
C THR A 12 5.74 -0.23 -5.35
N HIS A 13 4.72 0.64 -5.38
CA HIS A 13 4.71 1.93 -4.71
C HIS A 13 3.85 1.89 -3.46
N VAL A 14 4.30 2.60 -2.42
CA VAL A 14 3.56 2.78 -1.16
C VAL A 14 3.06 4.21 -1.09
N ILE A 15 1.77 4.39 -0.84
CA ILE A 15 1.17 5.70 -0.61
C ILE A 15 0.60 5.73 0.79
N PHE A 16 0.95 6.76 1.56
CA PHE A 16 0.33 7.02 2.85
C PHE A 16 -0.82 8.00 2.68
N ASP A 17 -2.02 7.65 3.14
CA ASP A 17 -3.11 8.62 3.24
C ASP A 17 -2.66 9.85 4.03
N GLY A 18 -3.18 11.04 3.70
CA GLY A 18 -2.73 12.31 4.28
C GLY A 18 -2.80 12.38 5.81
N GLY A 19 -3.62 11.55 6.46
CA GLY A 19 -3.64 11.45 7.93
C GLY A 19 -2.52 10.58 8.53
N ILE A 20 -1.91 9.69 7.75
CA ILE A 20 -1.03 8.65 8.26
C ILE A 20 0.30 9.15 8.81
N PRO A 21 0.98 10.18 8.24
CA PRO A 21 2.19 10.70 8.85
C PRO A 21 1.99 11.14 10.32
N THR A 22 0.79 11.61 10.68
CA THR A 22 0.45 11.90 12.08
C THR A 22 0.26 10.62 12.89
N HIS A 23 -0.47 9.63 12.37
CA HIS A 23 -0.67 8.35 13.05
C HIS A 23 0.62 7.54 13.20
N LEU A 24 1.55 7.61 12.23
CA LEU A 24 2.88 7.01 12.34
C LEU A 24 3.68 7.62 13.49
N ALA A 25 3.53 8.93 13.74
CA ALA A 25 4.22 9.59 14.84
C ALA A 25 3.70 9.16 16.22
N ASP A 26 2.48 8.63 16.29
CA ASP A 26 1.90 8.11 17.54
C ASP A 26 2.43 6.70 17.89
N LEU A 27 2.92 5.94 16.89
CA LEU A 27 3.53 4.63 17.08
C LEU A 27 4.89 4.74 17.79
N SER A 28 5.30 3.68 18.51
CA SER A 28 6.66 3.61 19.04
C SER A 28 7.71 3.54 17.92
N ALA A 29 8.95 3.97 18.21
CA ALA A 29 10.05 3.91 17.25
C ALA A 29 10.34 2.48 16.74
N SER A 30 10.05 1.45 17.55
CA SER A 30 10.14 0.05 17.11
C SER A 30 9.04 -0.30 16.11
N GLU A 31 7.80 0.11 16.36
CA GLU A 31 6.67 -0.20 15.48
C GLU A 31 6.75 0.54 14.15
N GLN A 32 7.19 1.80 14.17
CA GLN A 32 7.50 2.55 12.95
C GLN A 32 8.54 1.79 12.11
N ARG A 33 9.63 1.31 12.74
CA ARG A 33 10.66 0.53 12.05
C ARG A 33 10.13 -0.79 11.51
N ASP A 34 9.33 -1.52 12.27
CA ASP A 34 8.77 -2.79 11.84
C ASP A 34 7.83 -2.61 10.63
N LEU A 35 6.95 -1.59 10.68
CA LEU A 35 6.07 -1.25 9.56
C LEU A 35 6.86 -0.83 8.32
N LEU A 36 7.78 0.12 8.45
CA LEU A 36 8.58 0.61 7.32
C LEU A 36 9.43 -0.52 6.73
N THR A 37 10.05 -1.34 7.57
CA THR A 37 10.80 -2.53 7.13
C THR A 37 9.90 -3.51 6.37
N LYS A 38 8.68 -3.75 6.87
CA LYS A 38 7.73 -4.63 6.21
C LYS A 38 7.33 -4.09 4.83
N LEU A 39 6.92 -2.83 4.75
CA LEU A 39 6.51 -2.18 3.51
C LEU A 39 7.65 -2.14 2.50
N ARG A 40 8.85 -1.79 2.96
CA ARG A 40 10.07 -1.79 2.14
C ARG A 40 10.36 -3.16 1.57
N ASN A 41 10.28 -4.21 2.39
CA ASN A 41 10.54 -5.58 1.92
C ASN A 41 9.53 -5.99 0.84
N ILE A 42 8.26 -5.65 1.01
CA ILE A 42 7.24 -5.90 -0.03
C ILE A 42 7.58 -5.10 -1.30
N ALA A 43 7.93 -3.82 -1.16
CA ALA A 43 8.22 -2.95 -2.29
C ALA A 43 9.46 -3.38 -3.10
N ARG A 44 10.42 -4.06 -2.45
CA ARG A 44 11.64 -4.56 -3.08
C ARG A 44 11.47 -5.89 -3.79
N GLU A 45 10.44 -6.65 -3.44
CA GLU A 45 10.26 -7.97 -4.02
C GLU A 45 9.76 -7.89 -5.46
N ASP A 46 10.31 -8.78 -6.31
CA ASP A 46 9.84 -9.01 -7.66
C ASP A 46 8.62 -9.95 -7.63
N ALA A 47 7.62 -9.56 -6.82
CA ALA A 47 6.38 -10.29 -6.61
C ALA A 47 5.23 -9.30 -6.30
N PRO A 48 4.01 -9.58 -6.79
CA PRO A 48 2.84 -8.78 -6.49
C PRO A 48 2.55 -8.68 -4.98
N PRO A 49 2.21 -7.48 -4.47
CA PRO A 49 1.97 -7.25 -3.04
C PRO A 49 0.68 -7.88 -2.50
N ASP A 50 -0.24 -8.35 -3.35
CA ASP A 50 -1.47 -9.02 -2.92
C ASP A 50 -1.19 -10.35 -2.19
N GLY A 51 -0.06 -11.01 -2.49
CA GLY A 51 0.41 -12.18 -1.74
C GLY A 51 0.74 -11.91 -0.26
N TYR A 52 0.89 -10.65 0.12
CA TYR A 52 1.14 -10.21 1.50
C TYR A 52 -0.12 -9.90 2.32
N VAL A 53 -1.29 -9.92 1.68
CA VAL A 53 -2.57 -9.67 2.34
C VAL A 53 -2.89 -10.86 3.24
N TYR A 54 -2.88 -10.60 4.55
CA TYR A 54 -3.20 -11.59 5.57
C TYR A 54 -4.70 -11.85 5.67
N GLU A 55 -5.51 -10.79 5.55
CA GLU A 55 -6.95 -10.84 5.72
C GLU A 55 -7.61 -9.69 4.93
N GLN A 56 -8.86 -9.91 4.51
CA GLN A 56 -9.68 -8.88 3.87
C GLN A 56 -10.94 -8.63 4.69
N ILE A 57 -11.24 -7.36 4.98
CA ILE A 57 -12.46 -6.93 5.66
C ILE A 57 -13.15 -5.88 4.80
N GLY A 58 -14.26 -6.26 4.18
CA GLY A 58 -14.91 -5.41 3.17
C GLY A 58 -13.96 -5.16 2.00
N ASN A 59 -13.62 -3.89 1.75
CA ASN A 59 -12.67 -3.50 0.69
C ASN A 59 -11.24 -3.26 1.19
N LEU A 60 -11.00 -3.48 2.49
CA LEU A 60 -9.69 -3.30 3.11
C LEU A 60 -8.86 -4.58 3.01
N ASP A 61 -7.60 -4.38 2.66
CA ASP A 61 -6.56 -5.40 2.64
C ASP A 61 -5.66 -5.20 3.87
N ILE A 62 -5.57 -6.22 4.73
CA ILE A 62 -4.83 -6.14 5.99
C ILE A 62 -3.48 -6.82 5.81
N ILE A 63 -2.40 -6.09 6.11
CA ILE A 63 -1.03 -6.61 6.12
C ILE A 63 -0.51 -6.58 7.56
N LYS A 64 0.08 -7.70 8.01
CA LYS A 64 0.76 -7.76 9.31
C LYS A 64 2.20 -7.28 9.17
N PHE A 65 2.62 -6.37 10.05
CA PHE A 65 4.01 -5.93 10.13
C PHE A 65 4.73 -6.43 11.39
N SER A 66 3.99 -6.80 12.44
CA SER A 66 4.54 -7.44 13.64
C SER A 66 3.58 -8.51 14.19
N GLY A 67 3.83 -9.00 15.41
CA GLY A 67 2.96 -9.99 16.07
C GLY A 67 1.54 -9.46 16.35
N THR A 68 1.42 -8.18 16.70
CA THR A 68 0.16 -7.48 16.98
C THR A 68 -0.14 -6.36 15.98
N GLY A 69 0.90 -5.79 15.37
CA GLY A 69 0.79 -4.67 14.44
C GLY A 69 0.18 -5.05 13.09
N ARG A 70 -0.84 -4.31 12.69
CA ARG A 70 -1.58 -4.44 11.43
C ARG A 70 -1.67 -3.10 10.72
N THR A 71 -1.51 -3.12 9.41
CA THR A 71 -1.82 -1.97 8.56
C THR A 71 -3.02 -2.30 7.69
N TYR A 72 -3.98 -1.38 7.66
CA TYR A 72 -5.18 -1.45 6.84
C TYR A 72 -4.91 -0.67 5.57
N THR A 73 -5.02 -1.36 4.45
CA THR A 73 -4.57 -0.86 3.16
C THR A 73 -5.63 -1.09 2.10
N LYS A 74 -5.41 -0.50 0.93
CA LYS A 74 -5.94 -1.00 -0.33
C LYS A 74 -4.76 -1.39 -1.20
N VAL A 75 -4.66 -2.67 -1.53
CA VAL A 75 -3.65 -3.18 -2.48
C VAL A 75 -4.27 -3.25 -3.86
N VAL A 76 -3.60 -2.67 -4.84
CA VAL A 76 -3.99 -2.71 -6.26
C VAL A 76 -2.80 -3.14 -7.09
N THR A 77 -2.94 -4.23 -7.83
CA THR A 77 -1.85 -4.84 -8.60
C THR A 77 -2.10 -4.76 -10.08
N PHE A 78 -1.04 -4.84 -10.88
CA PHE A 78 -1.08 -4.96 -12.33
C PHE A 78 -1.76 -3.77 -13.02
N ILE A 79 -1.37 -2.55 -12.64
CA ILE A 79 -1.92 -1.32 -13.21
C ILE A 79 -0.94 -0.61 -14.18
N PRO A 80 -1.48 0.08 -15.20
CA PRO A 80 -2.87 -0.02 -15.70
C PRO A 80 -3.16 -1.40 -16.33
N GLU A 81 -4.44 -1.78 -16.48
CA GLU A 81 -4.86 -3.14 -16.92
C GLU A 81 -4.21 -3.66 -18.22
N ARG A 82 -3.83 -2.76 -19.13
CA ARG A 82 -3.22 -3.10 -20.43
C ARG A 82 -1.71 -3.05 -20.42
N ASN A 83 -1.12 -2.53 -19.35
CA ASN A 83 0.31 -2.37 -19.21
C ASN A 83 0.71 -2.48 -17.73
N THR A 84 0.79 -3.71 -17.24
CA THR A 84 0.78 -4.08 -15.82
C THR A 84 2.10 -3.84 -15.09
N HIS A 85 2.67 -2.64 -15.25
CA HIS A 85 4.01 -2.31 -14.75
C HIS A 85 4.06 -1.94 -13.27
N TYR A 86 2.93 -1.53 -12.68
CA TYR A 86 2.91 -1.01 -11.31
C TYR A 86 1.97 -1.78 -10.40
N HIS A 87 2.32 -1.74 -9.12
CA HIS A 87 1.48 -2.12 -7.99
C HIS A 87 1.45 -0.96 -6.99
N ILE A 88 0.33 -0.81 -6.28
CA ILE A 88 0.15 0.23 -5.25
C ILE A 88 -0.33 -0.41 -3.96
N ILE A 89 0.34 -0.07 -2.86
CA ILE A 89 -0.13 -0.29 -1.50
C ILE A 89 -0.55 1.07 -0.94
N TYR A 90 -1.85 1.31 -0.85
CA TYR A 90 -2.40 2.53 -0.27
C TYR A 90 -2.69 2.31 1.21
N VAL A 91 -1.87 2.87 2.09
CA VAL A 91 -1.98 2.74 3.55
C VAL A 91 -3.01 3.72 4.08
N LEU A 92 -4.11 3.19 4.62
CA LEU A 92 -5.24 3.95 5.14
C LEU A 92 -5.22 4.08 6.66
N TYR A 93 -4.62 3.11 7.36
CA TYR A 93 -4.45 3.15 8.81
C TYR A 93 -3.42 2.16 9.33
N VAL A 94 -2.78 2.47 10.47
CA VAL A 94 -1.89 1.56 11.21
C VAL A 94 -2.39 1.34 12.64
N ASP A 95 -2.53 0.08 13.02
CA ASP A 95 -3.06 -0.40 14.30
C ASP A 95 -2.02 -1.24 15.04
N GLU A 96 -1.63 -0.81 16.23
CA GLU A 96 -0.61 -1.47 17.06
C GLU A 96 -1.16 -2.60 17.93
N ASP A 97 -2.42 -2.50 18.34
CA ASP A 97 -3.01 -3.32 19.40
C ASP A 97 -4.22 -4.16 18.98
N HIS A 98 -4.67 -4.05 17.72
CA HIS A 98 -5.85 -4.76 17.22
C HIS A 98 -7.16 -4.39 17.94
N ASP A 99 -7.22 -3.21 18.54
CA ASP A 99 -8.36 -2.79 19.38
C ASP A 99 -9.32 -1.86 18.63
N TYR A 100 -9.63 -2.23 17.39
CA TYR A 100 -10.38 -1.35 16.51
C TYR A 100 -11.88 -1.32 16.80
N ASP A 101 -12.43 -0.11 16.89
CA ASP A 101 -13.88 0.11 16.89
C ASP A 101 -14.48 -0.17 15.50
N GLN A 102 -15.51 -1.01 15.45
CA GLN A 102 -16.17 -1.45 14.22
C GLN A 102 -16.75 -0.27 13.41
N GLY A 103 -17.08 0.85 14.06
CA GLY A 103 -17.54 2.07 13.39
C GLY A 103 -16.49 2.74 12.49
N GLY A 104 -15.20 2.57 12.77
CA GLY A 104 -14.10 3.09 11.96
C GLY A 104 -13.90 2.32 10.65
N LEU A 105 -14.06 1.00 10.70
CA LEU A 105 -13.83 0.11 9.55
C LEU A 105 -14.75 0.40 8.36
N GLY A 106 -16.01 0.79 8.62
CA GLY A 106 -16.93 1.14 7.55
C GLY A 106 -16.46 2.35 6.72
N LYS A 107 -15.87 3.36 7.38
CA LYS A 107 -15.32 4.54 6.70
C LYS A 107 -14.06 4.20 5.92
N LEU A 108 -13.15 3.44 6.54
CA LEU A 108 -11.93 2.98 5.89
C LEU A 108 -12.25 2.11 4.65
N SER A 109 -13.24 1.22 4.74
CA SER A 109 -13.68 0.41 3.59
C SER A 109 -14.30 1.24 2.47
N GLN A 110 -14.94 2.38 2.79
CA GLN A 110 -15.44 3.31 1.77
C GLN A 110 -14.29 4.06 1.10
N GLN A 111 -13.29 4.50 1.87
CA GLN A 111 -12.08 5.13 1.33
C GLN A 111 -11.31 4.16 0.43
N ALA A 112 -11.13 2.91 0.87
CA ALA A 112 -10.49 1.86 0.08
C ALA A 112 -11.19 1.63 -1.27
N GLN A 113 -12.54 1.69 -1.28
CA GLN A 113 -13.31 1.60 -2.53
C GLN A 113 -13.06 2.80 -3.44
N GLN A 114 -13.05 4.02 -2.89
CA GLN A 114 -12.78 5.24 -3.67
C GLN A 114 -11.37 5.22 -4.26
N THR A 115 -10.38 4.77 -3.50
CA THR A 115 -9.00 4.58 -3.97
C THR A 115 -8.95 3.56 -5.10
N LEU A 116 -9.61 2.41 -4.94
CA LEU A 116 -9.68 1.39 -6.00
C LEU A 116 -10.29 1.97 -7.27
N GLU A 117 -11.46 2.62 -7.17
CA GLU A 117 -12.14 3.23 -8.32
C GLU A 117 -11.23 4.25 -9.02
N MET A 118 -10.56 5.12 -8.26
CA MET A 118 -9.63 6.11 -8.82
C MET A 118 -8.49 5.44 -9.59
N ILE A 119 -7.82 4.46 -8.98
CA ILE A 119 -6.68 3.76 -9.59
C ILE A 119 -7.11 2.97 -10.84
N THR A 120 -8.27 2.32 -10.81
CA THR A 120 -8.77 1.55 -11.97
C THR A 120 -9.15 2.43 -13.17
N ASN A 121 -9.39 3.73 -12.95
CA ASN A 121 -9.66 4.68 -14.03
C ASN A 121 -8.38 5.21 -14.71
N LEU A 122 -7.20 4.80 -14.25
CA LEU A 122 -5.92 5.15 -14.88
C LEU A 122 -5.71 4.25 -16.11
N GLU A 123 -5.83 4.81 -17.31
CA GLU A 123 -5.83 4.03 -18.56
C GLU A 123 -4.43 3.81 -19.14
N SER A 124 -3.44 4.60 -18.72
CA SER A 124 -2.08 4.56 -19.24
C SER A 124 -1.00 4.62 -18.15
N VAL A 125 0.20 4.15 -18.49
CA VAL A 125 1.38 4.23 -17.60
C VAL A 125 1.64 5.67 -17.16
N LYS A 126 1.50 6.63 -18.09
CA LYS A 126 1.68 8.05 -17.78
C LYS A 126 0.68 8.56 -16.75
N ASP A 127 -0.56 8.09 -16.79
CA ASP A 127 -1.59 8.47 -15.81
C ASP A 127 -1.23 7.90 -14.42
N VAL A 128 -0.71 6.67 -14.39
CA VAL A 128 -0.19 6.06 -13.15
C VAL A 128 1.01 6.83 -12.61
N GLU A 129 2.02 7.12 -13.42
CA GLU A 129 3.19 7.91 -13.01
C GLU A 129 2.79 9.28 -12.46
N THR A 130 1.88 9.99 -13.14
CA THR A 130 1.37 11.30 -12.68
C THR A 130 0.64 11.17 -11.34
N TYR A 131 -0.19 10.14 -11.18
CA TYR A 131 -0.88 9.87 -9.93
C TYR A 131 0.10 9.56 -8.79
N LEU A 132 1.12 8.74 -9.04
CA LEU A 132 2.16 8.38 -8.08
C LEU A 132 2.95 9.61 -7.61
N GLU A 133 3.31 10.51 -8.53
CA GLU A 133 3.94 11.79 -8.22
C GLU A 133 3.03 12.69 -7.37
N ASP A 134 1.77 12.87 -7.77
CA ASP A 134 0.79 13.71 -7.06
C ASP A 134 0.53 13.21 -5.63
N GLN A 135 0.61 11.89 -5.42
CA GLN A 135 0.42 11.26 -4.12
C GLN A 135 1.71 11.17 -3.28
N ASN A 136 2.85 11.68 -3.75
CA ASN A 136 4.16 11.51 -3.11
C ASN A 136 4.44 10.03 -2.76
N SER A 137 4.17 9.13 -3.70
CA SER A 137 4.37 7.70 -3.50
C SER A 137 5.83 7.39 -3.19
N LEU A 138 6.06 6.36 -2.39
CA LEU A 138 7.37 5.92 -1.92
C LEU A 138 7.73 4.58 -2.55
N THR A 139 8.95 4.50 -3.08
CA THR A 139 9.58 3.27 -3.55
C THR A 139 10.28 2.54 -2.40
N ALA A 140 10.84 1.36 -2.67
CA ALA A 140 11.68 0.66 -1.71
C ALA A 140 12.91 1.48 -1.26
N ASP A 141 13.46 2.32 -2.15
CA ASP A 141 14.63 3.15 -1.84
C ASP A 141 14.24 4.35 -0.98
N ASP A 142 13.09 4.98 -1.23
CA ASP A 142 12.56 6.04 -0.38
C ASP A 142 12.28 5.55 1.05
N LEU A 143 11.81 4.30 1.18
CA LEU A 143 11.58 3.66 2.47
C LEU A 143 12.89 3.33 3.21
N ASP A 144 13.97 2.98 2.48
CA ASP A 144 15.31 2.82 3.07
C ASP A 144 15.81 4.17 3.63
N ASP A 145 15.65 5.26 2.88
CA ASP A 145 16.01 6.61 3.32
C ASP A 145 15.24 7.05 4.58
N LEU A 146 14.01 6.56 4.78
CA LEU A 146 13.24 6.81 6.00
C LEU A 146 13.72 5.96 7.19
N LEU A 147 14.19 4.74 6.95
CA LEU A 147 14.70 3.83 7.99
C LEU A 147 16.09 4.24 8.53
N ASP A 148 16.90 4.88 7.70
CA ASP A 148 18.26 5.32 8.03
C ASP A 148 18.32 6.67 8.77
N ARG A 149 17.19 7.34 8.97
CA ARG A 149 17.06 8.59 9.74
C ARG A 149 16.90 8.35 11.24
#